data_AF-A0A1H7VH60-F1
#
_entry.id   AF-A0A1H7VH60-F1
#
_cell.length_a   1.000
_cell.length_b   1.000
_cell.length_c   1.000
_cell.angle_alpha   90.00
_cell.angle_beta   90.00
_cell.angle_gamma   90.00
#
_symmetry.space_group_name_H-M   'P 1'
#
loop_
_entity.id
_entity.type
_entity.pdbx_description
1 polymer ?
#
loop_
_entity_poly.entity_id
_entity_poly.type
_entity_poly.pdbx_seq_one_letter_code
_entity_poly.pdbx_strand_id
1 'polypeptide(L)'
;MVAVLAVLVAVPVLLLGSAGPARAHATLIGTAPAQGAVLAAAPDRAVFTFDGPVVDVPGGVQVFDARGREIESSAAVSGEELVVALPGSVGERTLVVVWRVVSEDGHPINGSLSFSVGAASTDVASPPAAAASPEQAPPALSLVRWVGYAGLFLATGLVGFAVLFLPASSDRARHRVAALARAGAVATALAWLAVLPLTASYRLGAGASLFPGSAAWSSLSAAEYGVTGAVVGGVVAAVALLGRGRPGRRRGWLALAAAVVATGAPAWTGHTRAASPEVLAVGVDVLHLLAGSVWFGGLVGLALSVPELAGRGSAAAEVLARFSGFAAAVLAVLVVSGSLLAWRIVGSWDGLTGTGYGLLLLVKIGVAVIAVVIAAWNRFRLLPRVHRAAREPDRRSGARLVARSAAAEAAVLVAVVLVTGFLVDRSPEGSVALAASAGTGGSGVETVRLDDVVVRAALSPQAVGANTLTIEVQDPSGGPAGTVQSLSVRVSSDALDLGAVPLTFAAAGRYTASVVLPAAGTWRMQVSLRFGEFESSVATAEFTVAAG
;
A
#
# COMPACT_ATOMS: atom_id res chain seq x y z
N MET A 1 -29.08 -16.78 13.01
CA MET A 1 -27.63 -16.66 13.27
C MET A 1 -26.84 -17.49 12.26
N VAL A 2 -27.13 -18.80 12.15
CA VAL A 2 -26.49 -19.71 11.17
C VAL A 2 -26.67 -19.24 9.72
N ALA A 3 -27.86 -18.80 9.30
CA ALA A 3 -28.08 -18.31 7.93
C ALA A 3 -27.31 -17.02 7.58
N VAL A 4 -27.15 -16.09 8.53
CA VAL A 4 -26.41 -14.84 8.30
C VAL A 4 -24.90 -15.11 8.30
N LEU A 5 -24.40 -15.95 9.21
CA LEU A 5 -23.00 -16.37 9.23
C LEU A 5 -22.64 -17.19 7.97
N ALA A 6 -23.53 -18.10 7.56
CA ALA A 6 -23.35 -18.91 6.36
C ALA A 6 -23.37 -18.06 5.09
N VAL A 7 -24.20 -17.02 5.01
CA VAL A 7 -24.19 -16.07 3.88
C VAL A 7 -22.93 -15.19 3.88
N LEU A 8 -22.47 -14.74 5.06
CA LEU A 8 -21.23 -13.95 5.19
C LEU A 8 -19.96 -14.74 4.82
N VAL A 9 -19.98 -16.07 4.95
CA VAL A 9 -18.85 -16.95 4.59
C VAL A 9 -18.99 -17.52 3.18
N ALA A 10 -20.19 -17.92 2.76
CA ALA A 10 -20.40 -18.56 1.45
C ALA A 10 -20.32 -17.59 0.27
N VAL A 11 -20.74 -16.33 0.43
CA VAL A 11 -20.71 -15.33 -0.65
C VAL A 11 -19.29 -14.94 -1.05
N PRO A 12 -18.35 -14.67 -0.12
CA PRO A 12 -16.94 -14.51 -0.47
C PRO A 12 -16.42 -15.77 -1.19
N VAL A 13 -16.60 -16.96 -0.61
CA VAL A 13 -16.09 -18.23 -1.15
C VAL A 13 -16.58 -18.54 -2.57
N LEU A 14 -17.84 -18.22 -2.90
CA LEU A 14 -18.40 -18.40 -4.24
C LEU A 14 -17.90 -17.37 -5.27
N LEU A 15 -17.40 -16.22 -4.81
CA LEU A 15 -16.88 -15.14 -5.66
C LEU A 15 -15.34 -15.14 -5.78
N LEU A 16 -14.66 -16.04 -5.05
CA LEU A 16 -13.24 -16.37 -5.21
C LEU A 16 -13.02 -17.20 -6.49
N GLY A 17 -13.30 -16.61 -7.66
CA GLY A 17 -12.89 -17.17 -8.94
C GLY A 17 -11.37 -17.07 -9.16
N SER A 18 -10.86 -17.80 -10.15
CA SER A 18 -9.46 -17.84 -10.59
C SER A 18 -9.00 -16.56 -11.29
N ALA A 19 -9.03 -15.43 -10.58
CA ALA A 19 -8.41 -14.20 -11.04
C ALA A 19 -7.05 -14.05 -10.35
N GLY A 20 -6.01 -13.78 -11.13
CA GLY A 20 -4.69 -13.45 -10.61
C GLY A 20 -4.72 -12.13 -9.80
N PRO A 21 -3.73 -11.91 -8.92
CA PRO A 21 -3.58 -10.65 -8.20
C PRO A 21 -3.57 -9.45 -9.15
N ALA A 22 -4.14 -8.34 -8.68
CA ALA A 22 -4.02 -7.05 -9.33
C ALA A 22 -2.57 -6.54 -9.27
N ARG A 23 -1.88 -6.47 -10.41
CA ARG A 23 -0.53 -5.90 -10.49
C ARG A 23 -0.62 -4.41 -10.80
N ALA A 24 -0.73 -3.62 -9.75
CA ALA A 24 -0.81 -2.17 -9.81
C ALA A 24 0.56 -1.50 -9.59
N HIS A 25 1.46 -2.26 -8.96
CA HIS A 25 2.82 -1.85 -8.66
C HIS A 25 3.71 -2.45 -9.73
N ALA A 26 4.36 -1.61 -10.52
CA ALA A 26 5.25 -2.08 -11.57
C ALA A 26 6.59 -2.50 -10.96
N THR A 27 7.11 -3.64 -11.40
CA THR A 27 8.47 -4.10 -11.08
C THR A 27 9.32 -4.10 -12.34
N LEU A 28 10.59 -3.72 -12.21
CA LEU A 28 11.53 -3.77 -13.34
C LEU A 28 11.88 -5.23 -13.63
N ILE A 29 11.54 -5.71 -14.83
CA ILE A 29 11.77 -7.10 -15.24
C ILE A 29 12.88 -7.26 -16.27
N GLY A 30 13.35 -6.17 -16.88
CA GLY A 30 14.44 -6.22 -17.84
C GLY A 30 15.01 -4.86 -18.21
N THR A 31 16.26 -4.87 -18.66
CA THR A 31 16.92 -3.69 -19.22
C THR A 31 17.70 -4.06 -20.48
N ALA A 32 17.74 -3.16 -21.44
CA ALA A 32 18.59 -3.22 -22.62
C ALA A 32 19.28 -1.86 -22.78
N PRO A 33 20.58 -1.73 -22.47
CA PRO A 33 21.54 -2.78 -22.12
C PRO A 33 21.25 -3.47 -20.78
N ALA A 34 21.76 -4.71 -20.62
CA ALA A 34 21.68 -5.42 -19.35
C ALA A 34 22.56 -4.77 -18.28
N GLN A 35 22.22 -4.95 -17.00
CA GLN A 35 23.04 -4.49 -15.88
C GLN A 35 24.48 -5.03 -15.99
N GLY A 36 25.46 -4.13 -15.95
CA GLY A 36 26.88 -4.44 -16.05
C GLY A 36 27.36 -4.78 -17.46
N ALA A 37 26.53 -4.63 -18.50
CA ALA A 37 26.92 -4.96 -19.86
C ALA A 37 28.10 -4.10 -20.35
N VAL A 38 29.02 -4.72 -21.10
CA VAL A 38 30.10 -4.02 -21.80
C VAL A 38 29.83 -4.10 -23.30
N LEU A 39 29.58 -2.95 -23.92
CA LEU A 39 29.17 -2.82 -25.31
C LEU A 39 30.34 -2.37 -26.18
N ALA A 40 30.45 -2.90 -27.39
CA ALA A 40 31.48 -2.47 -28.34
C ALA A 40 31.26 -1.03 -28.86
N ALA A 41 30.00 -0.59 -28.90
CA ALA A 41 29.61 0.74 -29.35
C ALA A 41 28.49 1.29 -28.45
N ALA A 42 28.41 2.62 -28.37
CA ALA A 42 27.36 3.28 -27.60
C ALA A 42 25.98 3.00 -28.22
N PRO A 43 24.98 2.62 -27.41
CA PRO A 43 23.61 2.48 -27.90
C PRO A 43 22.96 3.87 -28.01
N ASP A 44 22.06 4.03 -28.98
CA ASP A 44 21.26 5.26 -29.13
C ASP A 44 20.25 5.44 -27.98
N ARG A 45 19.87 4.33 -27.32
CA ARG A 45 18.91 4.30 -26.23
C ARG A 45 19.18 3.19 -25.22
N ALA A 46 18.81 3.44 -23.97
CA ALA A 46 18.60 2.40 -22.97
C ALA A 46 17.10 2.21 -22.72
N VAL A 47 16.64 0.97 -22.67
CA VAL A 47 15.24 0.60 -22.48
C VAL A 47 15.11 -0.18 -21.17
N PHE A 48 14.10 0.18 -20.38
CA PHE A 48 13.73 -0.47 -19.14
C PHE A 48 12.31 -1.01 -19.32
N THR A 49 12.12 -2.30 -19.07
CA THR A 49 10.84 -2.99 -19.24
C THR A 49 10.29 -3.36 -17.87
N PHE A 50 9.05 -2.98 -17.61
CA PHE A 50 8.31 -3.27 -16.38
C PHE A 50 7.23 -4.33 -16.63
N ASP A 51 6.73 -4.99 -15.58
CA ASP A 51 5.59 -5.92 -15.68
C ASP A 51 4.22 -5.24 -15.49
N GLY A 52 4.20 -3.90 -15.50
CA GLY A 52 3.00 -3.09 -15.46
C GLY A 52 3.26 -1.66 -15.94
N PRO A 53 2.20 -0.90 -16.28
CA PRO A 53 2.35 0.45 -16.79
C PRO A 53 3.01 1.39 -15.78
N VAL A 54 3.85 2.29 -16.28
CA VAL A 54 4.51 3.34 -15.50
C VAL A 54 4.19 4.72 -16.08
N VAL A 55 4.42 5.75 -15.28
CA VAL A 55 4.21 7.16 -15.60
C VAL A 55 5.50 7.92 -15.39
N ASP A 56 5.80 8.83 -16.32
CA ASP A 56 7.00 9.67 -16.28
C ASP A 56 7.00 10.61 -15.07
N VAL A 57 8.20 10.88 -14.56
CA VAL A 57 8.45 11.81 -13.46
C VAL A 57 9.38 12.90 -13.98
N PRO A 58 9.00 14.18 -13.92
CA PRO A 58 9.87 15.27 -14.35
C PRO A 58 11.22 15.25 -13.64
N GLY A 59 12.31 15.14 -14.40
CA GLY A 59 13.67 15.01 -13.85
C GLY A 59 13.94 13.67 -13.14
N GLY A 60 13.08 12.68 -13.34
CA GLY A 60 13.19 11.36 -12.73
C GLY A 60 14.28 10.48 -13.36
N VAL A 61 14.76 10.82 -14.56
CA VAL A 61 15.85 10.11 -15.23
C VAL A 61 17.05 11.03 -15.40
N GLN A 62 18.20 10.54 -14.96
CA GLN A 62 19.48 11.22 -15.11
C GLN A 62 20.55 10.20 -15.51
N VAL A 63 21.48 10.62 -16.36
CA VAL A 63 22.58 9.77 -16.82
C VAL A 63 23.88 10.39 -16.37
N PHE A 64 24.76 9.60 -15.77
CA PHE A 64 26.07 10.01 -15.28
C PHE A 64 27.19 9.21 -15.93
N ASP A 65 28.37 9.81 -16.07
CA ASP A 65 29.61 9.07 -16.34
C ASP A 65 30.20 8.44 -15.07
N ALA A 66 31.25 7.62 -15.24
CA ALA A 66 31.98 6.98 -14.15
C ALA A 66 32.55 7.95 -13.09
N ARG A 67 32.69 9.24 -13.41
CA ARG A 67 33.18 10.28 -12.49
C ARG A 67 32.04 11.03 -11.79
N GLY A 68 30.78 10.65 -12.04
CA GLY A 68 29.60 11.30 -11.48
C GLY A 68 29.20 12.58 -12.19
N ARG A 69 29.73 12.84 -13.40
CA ARG A 69 29.31 14.00 -14.20
C ARG A 69 28.07 13.65 -15.00
N GLU A 70 27.06 14.51 -14.95
CA GLU A 70 25.83 14.34 -15.70
C GLU A 70 26.08 14.43 -17.21
N ILE A 71 25.43 13.54 -17.95
CA ILE A 71 25.41 13.48 -19.40
C ILE A 71 24.00 13.86 -19.84
N GLU A 72 23.93 14.76 -20.82
CA GLU A 72 22.67 15.14 -21.44
C GLU A 72 21.93 13.91 -21.95
N SER A 73 20.67 13.77 -21.56
CA SER A 73 19.81 12.66 -21.94
C SER A 73 18.36 13.14 -21.95
N SER A 74 17.52 12.38 -22.63
CA SER A 74 16.07 12.57 -22.54
C SER A 74 15.41 11.23 -22.28
N ALA A 75 14.28 11.26 -21.58
CA ALA A 75 13.53 10.07 -21.24
C ALA A 75 12.08 10.22 -21.66
N ALA A 76 11.48 9.11 -22.07
CA ALA A 76 10.06 9.03 -22.35
C ALA A 76 9.52 7.69 -21.85
N VAL A 77 8.31 7.72 -21.31
CA VAL A 77 7.59 6.53 -20.90
C VAL A 77 6.50 6.22 -21.91
N SER A 78 6.38 4.94 -22.28
CA SER A 78 5.30 4.43 -23.13
C SER A 78 4.79 3.11 -22.57
N GLY A 79 3.64 3.15 -21.89
CA GLY A 79 3.06 1.97 -21.25
C GLY A 79 4.00 1.37 -20.20
N GLU A 80 4.52 0.19 -20.49
CA GLU A 80 5.38 -0.62 -19.61
C GLU A 80 6.89 -0.37 -19.87
N GLU A 81 7.23 0.54 -20.77
CA GLU A 81 8.63 0.84 -21.13
C GLU A 81 9.03 2.26 -20.76
N LEU A 82 10.19 2.39 -20.11
CA LEU A 82 10.94 3.64 -20.01
C LEU A 82 12.09 3.60 -21.03
N VAL A 83 12.12 4.57 -21.93
CA VAL A 83 13.15 4.72 -22.96
C VAL A 83 13.99 5.96 -22.66
N VAL A 84 15.28 5.75 -22.45
CA VAL A 84 16.28 6.80 -22.21
C VAL A 84 17.11 6.98 -23.46
N ALA A 85 16.91 8.08 -24.17
CA ALA A 85 17.71 8.44 -25.34
C ALA A 85 19.07 9.01 -24.90
N LEU A 86 20.13 8.45 -25.47
CA LEU A 86 21.51 8.84 -25.20
C LEU A 86 22.06 9.61 -26.41
N PRO A 87 22.97 10.57 -26.20
CA PRO A 87 23.61 11.26 -27.30
C PRO A 87 24.51 10.28 -28.07
N GLY A 88 24.51 10.35 -29.40
CA GLY A 88 25.20 9.39 -30.29
C GLY A 88 26.72 9.29 -30.14
N SER A 89 27.36 10.06 -29.24
CA SER A 89 28.78 9.94 -28.92
C SER A 89 29.06 10.14 -27.43
N VAL A 90 28.51 9.26 -26.58
CA VAL A 90 28.92 9.17 -25.17
C VAL A 90 30.40 8.75 -25.00
N GLY A 91 31.07 8.26 -26.05
CA GLY A 91 32.46 7.81 -26.01
C GLY A 91 32.66 6.52 -25.21
N GLU A 92 33.90 6.00 -25.16
CA GLU A 92 34.23 4.81 -24.36
C GLU A 92 34.29 5.17 -22.87
N ARG A 93 33.27 4.74 -22.12
CA ARG A 93 33.15 4.97 -20.67
C ARG A 93 32.08 4.10 -20.04
N THR A 94 32.08 4.03 -18.71
CA THR A 94 30.94 3.54 -17.94
C THR A 94 29.89 4.63 -17.75
N LEU A 95 28.63 4.25 -17.94
CA LEU A 95 27.44 5.05 -17.73
C LEU A 95 26.64 4.50 -16.56
N VAL A 96 26.01 5.42 -15.83
CA VAL A 96 25.07 5.11 -14.75
C VAL A 96 23.79 5.88 -15.03
N VAL A 97 22.73 5.17 -15.38
CA VAL A 97 21.39 5.70 -15.56
C VAL A 97 20.66 5.56 -14.23
N VAL A 98 20.36 6.67 -13.56
CA VAL A 98 19.44 6.69 -12.42
C VAL A 98 18.06 7.01 -12.94
N TRP A 99 17.07 6.24 -12.50
CA TRP A 99 15.70 6.40 -12.97
C TRP A 99 14.71 6.38 -11.81
N ARG A 100 13.62 7.09 -12.00
CA ARG A 100 12.45 7.16 -11.13
C ARG A 100 11.22 7.30 -12.01
N VAL A 101 10.25 6.41 -11.82
CA VAL A 101 8.95 6.43 -12.49
C VAL A 101 7.86 6.17 -11.46
N VAL A 102 6.61 6.38 -11.82
CA VAL A 102 5.45 6.14 -10.94
C VAL A 102 4.61 5.00 -11.50
N SER A 103 4.40 3.95 -10.71
CA SER A 103 3.49 2.85 -11.07
C SER A 103 2.04 3.33 -11.16
N GLU A 104 1.17 2.56 -11.81
CA GLU A 104 -0.26 2.89 -11.95
C GLU A 104 -0.97 3.12 -10.60
N ASP A 105 -0.51 2.45 -9.55
CA ASP A 105 -0.99 2.67 -8.19
C ASP A 105 -0.63 4.02 -7.55
N GLY A 106 0.22 4.81 -8.21
CA GLY A 106 0.67 6.12 -7.76
C GLY A 106 1.92 6.11 -6.89
N HIS A 107 2.53 4.95 -6.64
CA HIS A 107 3.79 4.83 -5.90
C HIS A 107 5.00 5.03 -6.83
N PRO A 108 5.96 5.88 -6.43
CA PRO A 108 7.22 6.02 -7.15
C PRO A 108 8.09 4.78 -6.93
N ILE A 109 8.60 4.24 -8.03
CA ILE A 109 9.65 3.23 -8.07
C ILE A 109 10.92 3.85 -8.65
N ASN A 110 12.08 3.38 -8.21
CA ASN A 110 13.35 3.94 -8.62
C ASN A 110 14.46 2.89 -8.60
N GLY A 111 15.55 3.18 -9.29
CA GLY A 111 16.71 2.31 -9.33
C GLY A 111 17.84 2.92 -10.16
N SER A 112 18.85 2.11 -10.43
CA SER A 112 19.95 2.49 -11.31
C SER A 112 20.35 1.35 -12.23
N LEU A 113 20.72 1.70 -13.45
CA LEU A 113 21.34 0.82 -14.44
C LEU A 113 22.77 1.28 -14.65
N SER A 114 23.74 0.36 -14.64
CA SER A 114 25.10 0.67 -15.07
C SER A 114 25.50 -0.22 -16.24
N PHE A 115 26.16 0.35 -17.25
CA PHE A 115 26.75 -0.37 -18.38
C PHE A 115 27.95 0.42 -18.92
N SER A 116 28.81 -0.23 -19.68
CA SER A 116 30.04 0.36 -20.22
C SER A 116 30.08 0.28 -21.74
N VAL A 117 30.70 1.27 -22.37
CA VAL A 117 31.04 1.29 -23.80
C VAL A 117 32.55 1.17 -23.94
N GLY A 118 33.03 0.21 -24.72
CA GLY A 118 34.45 -0.14 -24.84
C GLY A 118 34.90 -1.01 -23.67
N ALA A 119 35.37 -0.38 -22.59
CA ALA A 119 35.89 -1.05 -21.39
C ALA A 119 35.19 -0.57 -20.11
N ALA A 120 35.07 -1.46 -19.14
CA ALA A 120 34.56 -1.13 -17.82
C ALA A 120 35.52 -0.17 -17.10
N SER A 121 34.96 0.81 -16.39
CA SER A 121 35.73 1.73 -15.56
C SER A 121 36.11 1.03 -14.26
N THR A 122 37.35 1.23 -13.79
CA THR A 122 37.84 0.63 -12.54
C THR A 122 37.19 1.22 -11.30
N ASP A 123 36.78 2.50 -11.39
CA ASP A 123 36.07 3.23 -10.34
C ASP A 123 34.82 3.88 -10.92
N VAL A 124 33.70 3.75 -10.21
CA VAL A 124 32.42 4.38 -10.55
C VAL A 124 31.94 5.20 -9.36
N ALA A 125 31.84 6.51 -9.52
CA ALA A 125 31.29 7.38 -8.50
C ALA A 125 29.83 7.03 -8.22
N SER A 126 29.43 7.08 -6.94
CA SER A 126 28.02 6.99 -6.58
C SER A 126 27.27 8.19 -7.17
N PRO A 127 26.06 8.00 -7.73
CA PRO A 127 25.23 9.12 -8.11
C PRO A 127 24.99 10.08 -6.94
N PRO A 128 24.77 11.38 -7.19
CA PRO A 128 24.49 12.35 -6.12
C PRO A 128 23.34 11.89 -5.22
N ALA A 129 23.43 12.14 -3.91
CA ALA A 129 22.41 11.73 -2.94
C ALA A 129 21.00 12.29 -3.25
N ALA A 130 20.91 13.40 -3.98
CA ALA A 130 19.63 13.94 -4.48
C ALA A 130 18.92 12.99 -5.46
N ALA A 131 19.64 12.09 -6.10
CA ALA A 131 19.12 11.06 -6.99
C ALA A 131 18.65 9.80 -6.21
N ALA A 132 19.07 9.63 -4.95
CA ALA A 132 18.59 8.59 -4.04
C ALA A 132 17.34 9.11 -3.31
N SER A 133 16.17 8.67 -3.74
CA SER A 133 14.89 9.17 -3.22
C SER A 133 14.21 8.15 -2.29
N PRO A 134 13.52 8.59 -1.23
CA PRO A 134 12.83 7.68 -0.31
C PRO A 134 11.78 6.84 -1.05
N GLU A 135 11.81 5.53 -0.81
CA GLU A 135 10.89 4.53 -1.36
C GLU A 135 9.53 4.54 -0.64
N GLN A 136 9.49 5.04 0.59
CA GLN A 136 8.27 5.08 1.42
C GLN A 136 7.64 6.47 1.42
N ALA A 137 6.31 6.50 1.39
CA ALA A 137 5.56 7.73 1.59
C ALA A 137 5.91 8.39 2.94
N PRO A 138 6.01 9.73 2.98
CA PRO A 138 6.28 10.42 4.23
C PRO A 138 5.08 10.24 5.19
N PRO A 139 5.31 10.04 6.51
CA PRO A 139 4.23 9.87 7.49
C PRO A 139 3.19 11.00 7.49
N ALA A 140 3.61 12.21 7.09
CA ALA A 140 2.71 13.35 6.92
C ALA A 140 1.62 13.10 5.85
N LEU A 141 1.95 12.42 4.74
CA LEU A 141 0.98 12.07 3.71
C LEU A 141 -0.06 11.08 4.26
N SER A 142 0.38 10.02 4.95
CA SER A 142 -0.51 9.03 5.56
C SER A 142 -1.41 9.66 6.63
N LEU A 143 -0.87 10.58 7.44
CA LEU A 143 -1.66 11.32 8.43
C LEU A 143 -2.73 12.19 7.76
N VAL A 144 -2.38 12.93 6.71
CA VAL A 144 -3.34 13.78 5.98
C VAL A 144 -4.41 12.92 5.29
N ARG A 145 -4.04 11.78 4.68
CA ARG A 145 -5.02 10.83 4.13
C ARG A 145 -5.95 10.28 5.21
N TRP A 146 -5.43 9.93 6.38
CA TRP A 146 -6.24 9.51 7.51
C TRP A 146 -7.25 10.58 7.93
N VAL A 147 -6.81 11.83 8.11
CA VAL A 147 -7.71 12.95 8.42
C VAL A 147 -8.76 13.12 7.31
N GLY A 148 -8.35 13.01 6.05
CA GLY A 148 -9.21 13.09 4.88
C GLY A 148 -10.31 12.04 4.88
N TYR A 149 -9.98 10.76 5.07
CA TYR A 149 -10.95 9.67 5.10
C TYR A 149 -11.83 9.69 6.36
N ALA A 150 -11.25 9.95 7.54
CA ALA A 150 -12.01 10.04 8.79
C ALA A 150 -13.01 11.20 8.75
N GLY A 151 -12.58 12.37 8.27
CA GLY A 151 -13.43 13.53 8.03
C GLY A 151 -14.52 13.24 7.00
N LEU A 152 -14.17 12.56 5.89
CA LEU A 152 -15.09 12.25 4.80
C LEU A 152 -16.21 11.34 5.29
N PHE A 153 -15.88 10.25 5.99
CA PHE A 153 -16.85 9.31 6.55
C PHE A 153 -17.70 9.98 7.64
N LEU A 154 -17.10 10.83 8.48
CA LEU A 154 -17.84 11.59 9.48
C LEU A 154 -18.87 12.52 8.82
N ALA A 155 -18.44 13.34 7.86
CA ALA A 155 -19.28 14.35 7.23
C ALA A 155 -20.44 13.73 6.44
N THR A 156 -20.11 12.82 5.52
CA THR A 156 -21.08 12.18 4.63
C THR A 156 -22.00 11.22 5.38
N GLY A 157 -21.47 10.47 6.35
CA GLY A 157 -22.24 9.58 7.20
C GLY A 157 -23.21 10.33 8.10
N LEU A 158 -22.82 11.48 8.68
CA LEU A 158 -23.72 12.33 9.47
C LEU A 158 -24.78 13.03 8.61
N VAL A 159 -24.47 13.41 7.37
CA VAL A 159 -25.48 13.89 6.40
C VAL A 159 -26.50 12.78 6.13
N GLY A 160 -26.04 11.56 5.84
CA GLY A 160 -26.89 10.37 5.71
C GLY A 160 -27.78 10.16 6.92
N PHE A 161 -27.17 10.22 8.12
CA PHE A 161 -27.89 10.03 9.37
C PHE A 161 -28.97 11.08 9.61
N ALA A 162 -28.65 12.35 9.36
CA ALA A 162 -29.57 13.46 9.57
C ALA A 162 -30.78 13.44 8.61
N VAL A 163 -30.58 12.94 7.38
CA VAL A 163 -31.63 12.85 6.36
C VAL A 163 -32.51 11.61 6.57
N LEU A 164 -31.89 10.46 6.85
CA LEU A 164 -32.58 9.16 6.85
C LEU A 164 -33.18 8.78 8.21
N PHE A 165 -32.53 9.13 9.32
CA PHE A 165 -32.90 8.59 10.64
C PHE A 165 -33.48 9.63 11.60
N LEU A 166 -33.07 10.90 11.51
CA LEU A 166 -33.55 11.92 12.46
C LEU A 166 -35.02 12.32 12.25
N PRO A 167 -35.86 12.29 13.32
CA PRO A 167 -37.24 12.76 13.27
C PRO A 167 -37.34 14.26 12.93
N ALA A 168 -38.53 14.68 12.51
CA ALA A 168 -38.78 16.08 12.19
C ALA A 168 -38.69 17.01 13.41
N SER A 169 -39.10 16.52 14.59
CA SER A 169 -39.16 17.26 15.85
C SER A 169 -37.81 17.38 16.58
N SER A 170 -36.67 17.13 15.93
CA SER A 170 -35.35 16.93 16.58
C SER A 170 -34.34 18.06 16.28
N ASP A 171 -34.74 19.32 16.44
CA ASP A 171 -33.96 20.47 15.98
C ASP A 171 -32.57 20.59 16.62
N ARG A 172 -32.45 20.43 17.94
CA ARG A 172 -31.16 20.55 18.64
C ARG A 172 -30.21 19.40 18.30
N ALA A 173 -30.69 18.16 18.23
CA ALA A 173 -29.92 17.02 17.74
C ALA A 173 -29.46 17.25 16.28
N ARG A 174 -30.34 17.76 15.42
CA ARG A 174 -30.02 18.12 14.04
C ARG A 174 -28.95 19.20 13.95
N HIS A 175 -29.01 20.22 14.80
CA HIS A 175 -27.98 21.26 14.85
C HIS A 175 -26.62 20.70 15.24
N ARG A 176 -26.55 19.82 16.25
CA ARG A 176 -25.29 19.17 16.67
C ARG A 176 -24.72 18.27 15.59
N VAL A 177 -25.55 17.42 15.00
CA VAL A 177 -25.16 16.55 13.88
C VAL A 177 -24.67 17.38 12.69
N ALA A 178 -25.38 18.44 12.31
CA ALA A 178 -24.99 19.30 11.20
C ALA A 178 -23.71 20.12 11.50
N ALA A 179 -23.49 20.53 12.75
CA ALA A 179 -22.27 21.21 13.16
C ALA A 179 -21.05 20.28 13.06
N LEU A 180 -21.17 19.05 13.56
CA LEU A 180 -20.09 18.07 13.47
C LEU A 180 -19.86 17.59 12.02
N ALA A 181 -20.92 17.45 11.22
CA ALA A 181 -20.79 17.17 9.79
C ALA A 181 -20.04 18.27 9.04
N ARG A 182 -20.32 19.55 9.36
CA ARG A 182 -19.58 20.70 8.81
C ARG A 182 -18.11 20.70 9.24
N ALA A 183 -17.82 20.41 10.51
CA ALA A 183 -16.43 20.29 10.98
C ALA A 183 -15.69 19.16 10.24
N GLY A 184 -16.33 18.00 10.08
CA GLY A 184 -15.80 16.90 9.27
C GLY A 184 -15.57 17.29 7.80
N ALA A 185 -16.49 18.05 7.19
CA ALA A 185 -16.34 18.53 5.81
C ALA A 185 -15.18 19.51 5.66
N VAL A 186 -14.96 20.41 6.63
CA VAL A 186 -13.78 21.30 6.65
C VAL A 186 -12.49 20.50 6.78
N ALA A 187 -12.43 19.56 7.73
CA ALA A 187 -11.26 18.69 7.88
C ALA A 187 -10.97 17.89 6.60
N THR A 188 -12.02 17.35 5.97
CA THR A 188 -11.92 16.65 4.68
C THR A 188 -11.36 17.56 3.60
N ALA A 189 -11.93 18.76 3.45
CA ALA A 189 -11.52 19.67 2.39
C ALA A 189 -10.06 20.10 2.55
N LEU A 190 -9.65 20.48 3.75
CA LEU A 190 -8.26 20.85 4.04
C LEU A 190 -7.30 19.68 3.81
N ALA A 191 -7.67 18.49 4.27
CA ALA A 191 -6.85 17.30 4.09
C ALA A 191 -6.69 16.93 2.61
N TRP A 192 -7.77 16.85 1.84
CA TRP A 192 -7.69 16.49 0.42
C TRP A 192 -6.97 17.56 -0.43
N LEU A 193 -7.09 18.84 -0.07
CA LEU A 193 -6.28 19.90 -0.69
C LEU A 193 -4.80 19.77 -0.35
N ALA A 194 -4.45 19.30 0.86
CA ALA A 194 -3.07 19.03 1.25
C ALA A 194 -2.49 17.73 0.66
N VAL A 195 -3.33 16.73 0.36
CA VAL A 195 -2.89 15.48 -0.30
C VAL A 195 -2.23 15.75 -1.65
N LEU A 196 -2.77 16.67 -2.46
CA LEU A 196 -2.23 16.95 -3.80
C LEU A 196 -0.75 17.40 -3.78
N PRO A 197 -0.36 18.50 -3.10
CA PRO A 197 1.03 18.94 -3.09
C PRO A 197 1.97 17.96 -2.38
N LEU A 198 1.49 17.24 -1.36
CA LEU A 198 2.27 16.19 -0.69
C LEU A 198 2.54 15.01 -1.62
N THR A 199 1.54 14.57 -2.40
CA THR A 199 1.69 13.50 -3.39
C THR A 199 2.63 13.92 -4.51
N ALA A 200 2.50 15.15 -5.01
CA ALA A 200 3.39 15.70 -6.04
C ALA A 200 4.85 15.75 -5.56
N SER A 201 5.07 16.22 -4.32
CA SER A 201 6.41 16.29 -3.71
C SER A 201 7.01 14.89 -3.47
N TYR A 202 6.18 13.96 -3.00
CA TYR A 202 6.57 12.56 -2.80
C TYR A 202 7.00 11.89 -4.11
N ARG A 203 6.24 12.10 -5.21
CA ARG A 203 6.58 11.56 -6.53
C ARG A 203 7.90 12.08 -7.07
N LEU A 204 8.29 13.32 -6.76
CA LEU A 204 9.59 13.88 -7.11
C LEU A 204 10.74 13.48 -6.16
N GLY A 205 10.46 12.73 -5.09
CA GLY A 205 11.49 12.39 -4.09
C GLY A 205 11.84 13.54 -3.14
N ALA A 206 11.12 14.66 -3.20
CA ALA A 206 11.37 15.86 -2.37
C ALA A 206 10.82 15.75 -0.92
N GLY A 207 10.38 14.56 -0.50
CA GLY A 207 9.78 14.34 0.81
C GLY A 207 8.40 15.01 0.96
N ALA A 208 8.07 15.43 2.20
CA ALA A 208 6.80 16.08 2.51
C ALA A 208 6.90 17.61 2.36
N SER A 209 6.42 18.15 1.25
CA SER A 209 6.26 19.59 1.05
C SER A 209 4.84 19.95 0.60
N LEU A 210 4.29 21.02 1.17
CA LEU A 210 3.02 21.63 0.74
C LEU A 210 3.21 22.66 -0.37
N PHE A 211 4.45 23.04 -0.66
CA PHE A 211 4.81 24.05 -1.66
C PHE A 211 5.80 23.44 -2.65
N PRO A 212 5.37 22.45 -3.45
CA PRO A 212 6.23 21.91 -4.48
C PRO A 212 6.54 22.97 -5.55
N GLY A 213 7.69 22.82 -6.21
CA GLY A 213 8.00 23.56 -7.43
C GLY A 213 6.98 23.31 -8.55
N SER A 214 6.92 24.20 -9.53
CA SER A 214 5.96 24.14 -10.64
C SER A 214 5.97 22.78 -11.38
N ALA A 215 7.13 22.17 -11.54
CA ALA A 215 7.30 20.87 -12.20
C ALA A 215 6.53 19.74 -11.49
N ALA A 216 6.37 19.77 -10.16
CA ALA A 216 5.72 18.68 -9.44
C ALA A 216 4.24 18.52 -9.79
N TRP A 217 3.56 19.61 -10.15
CA TRP A 217 2.14 19.57 -10.52
C TRP A 217 1.90 18.77 -11.80
N SER A 218 2.90 18.66 -12.67
CA SER A 218 2.84 17.81 -13.87
C SER A 218 3.00 16.32 -13.57
N SER A 219 3.48 15.94 -12.38
CA SER A 219 3.55 14.54 -11.94
C SER A 219 2.20 13.97 -11.50
N LEU A 220 1.15 14.81 -11.41
CA LEU A 220 -0.19 14.40 -11.03
C LEU A 220 -1.08 14.24 -12.28
N SER A 221 -1.87 13.17 -12.28
CA SER A 221 -2.85 12.87 -13.31
C SER A 221 -4.11 13.75 -13.19
N ALA A 222 -4.83 13.93 -14.30
CA ALA A 222 -6.13 14.61 -14.29
C ALA A 222 -7.14 13.96 -13.33
N ALA A 223 -7.05 12.65 -13.12
CA ALA A 223 -7.91 11.92 -12.19
C ALA A 223 -7.72 12.37 -10.74
N GLU A 224 -6.50 12.66 -10.30
CA GLU A 224 -6.21 13.10 -8.92
C GLU A 224 -6.82 14.46 -8.60
N TYR A 225 -6.75 15.39 -9.56
CA TYR A 225 -7.43 16.68 -9.47
C TYR A 225 -8.95 16.50 -9.48
N GLY A 226 -9.47 15.64 -10.36
CA GLY A 226 -10.90 15.34 -10.47
C GLY A 226 -11.48 14.72 -9.19
N VAL A 227 -10.78 13.73 -8.61
CA VAL A 227 -11.16 13.10 -7.34
C VAL A 227 -11.13 14.11 -6.20
N THR A 228 -10.08 14.91 -6.09
CA THR A 228 -10.00 15.96 -5.06
C THR A 228 -11.15 16.95 -5.18
N GLY A 229 -11.44 17.41 -6.41
CA GLY A 229 -12.58 18.29 -6.69
C GLY A 229 -13.93 17.66 -6.35
N ALA A 230 -14.13 16.39 -6.68
CA ALA A 230 -15.36 15.66 -6.39
C ALA A 230 -15.56 15.43 -4.88
N VAL A 231 -14.49 15.10 -4.14
CA VAL A 231 -14.53 14.99 -2.68
C VAL A 231 -14.86 16.32 -2.04
N VAL A 232 -14.08 17.37 -2.33
CA VAL A 232 -14.24 18.71 -1.73
C VAL A 232 -15.60 19.31 -2.09
N GLY A 233 -15.93 19.35 -3.39
CA GLY A 233 -17.20 19.88 -3.88
C GLY A 233 -18.39 19.09 -3.36
N GLY A 234 -18.29 17.76 -3.32
CA GLY A 234 -19.34 16.88 -2.83
C GLY A 234 -19.60 17.04 -1.33
N VAL A 235 -18.57 17.10 -0.48
CA VAL A 235 -18.78 17.31 0.98
C VAL A 235 -19.33 18.70 1.28
N VAL A 236 -18.84 19.74 0.59
CA VAL A 236 -19.34 21.12 0.73
C VAL A 236 -20.81 21.19 0.32
N ALA A 237 -21.16 20.62 -0.85
CA ALA A 237 -22.54 20.56 -1.32
C ALA A 237 -23.43 19.78 -0.34
N ALA A 238 -22.99 18.62 0.14
CA ALA A 238 -23.75 17.78 1.07
C ALA A 238 -24.11 18.54 2.37
N VAL A 239 -23.14 19.22 3.01
CA VAL A 239 -23.39 19.95 4.26
C VAL A 239 -24.12 21.28 4.04
N ALA A 240 -23.91 21.94 2.89
CA ALA A 240 -24.67 23.14 2.51
C ALA A 240 -26.15 22.79 2.27
N LEU A 241 -26.41 21.68 1.59
CA LEU A 241 -27.76 21.14 1.36
C LEU A 241 -28.40 20.62 2.64
N LEU A 242 -27.65 20.27 3.69
CA LEU A 242 -28.25 19.96 4.98
C LEU A 242 -28.88 21.21 5.65
N GLY A 243 -28.25 22.37 5.48
CA GLY A 243 -28.76 23.65 6.00
C GLY A 243 -28.69 23.81 7.52
N ARG A 244 -29.58 24.65 8.07
CA ARG A 244 -29.72 24.86 9.53
C ARG A 244 -30.90 24.07 10.12
N GLY A 245 -31.96 23.84 9.34
CA GLY A 245 -33.17 23.12 9.76
C GLY A 245 -33.35 21.79 9.04
N ARG A 246 -34.55 21.21 9.11
CA ARG A 246 -34.88 19.98 8.37
C ARG A 246 -34.88 20.27 6.85
N PRO A 247 -34.10 19.55 6.04
CA PRO A 247 -34.18 19.68 4.60
C PRO A 247 -35.52 19.12 4.11
N GLY A 248 -36.17 19.82 3.15
CA GLY A 248 -37.29 19.25 2.40
C GLY A 248 -36.86 18.04 1.58
N ARG A 249 -37.81 17.22 1.09
CA ARG A 249 -37.53 15.93 0.43
C ARG A 249 -36.50 16.04 -0.72
N ARG A 250 -36.68 17.00 -1.63
CA ARG A 250 -35.76 17.22 -2.77
C ARG A 250 -34.35 17.57 -2.29
N ARG A 251 -34.24 18.53 -1.37
CA ARG A 251 -32.96 18.99 -0.80
C ARG A 251 -32.24 17.86 -0.05
N GLY A 252 -32.99 17.02 0.67
CA GLY A 252 -32.45 15.83 1.36
C GLY A 252 -31.85 14.82 0.38
N TRP A 253 -32.55 14.50 -0.71
CA TRP A 253 -32.02 13.61 -1.75
C TRP A 253 -30.79 14.18 -2.46
N LEU A 254 -30.76 15.47 -2.74
CA LEU A 254 -29.58 16.13 -3.29
C LEU A 254 -28.39 16.09 -2.32
N ALA A 255 -28.63 16.26 -1.02
CA ALA A 255 -27.57 16.14 -0.01
C ALA A 255 -26.99 14.72 0.04
N LEU A 256 -27.85 13.70 -0.06
CA LEU A 256 -27.42 12.29 -0.15
C LEU A 256 -26.64 12.01 -1.44
N ALA A 257 -27.09 12.52 -2.59
CA ALA A 257 -26.38 12.36 -3.85
C ALA A 257 -24.99 13.00 -3.80
N ALA A 258 -24.87 14.21 -3.26
CA ALA A 258 -23.59 14.87 -3.06
C ALA A 258 -22.66 14.10 -2.10
N ALA A 259 -23.22 13.52 -1.03
CA ALA A 259 -22.48 12.65 -0.11
C ALA A 259 -21.98 11.38 -0.80
N VAL A 260 -22.80 10.75 -1.66
CA VAL A 260 -22.40 9.57 -2.44
C VAL A 260 -21.27 9.89 -3.41
N VAL A 261 -21.36 11.02 -4.13
CA VAL A 261 -20.29 11.48 -5.03
C VAL A 261 -19.00 11.69 -4.24
N ALA A 262 -19.06 12.39 -3.11
CA ALA A 262 -17.89 12.65 -2.29
C ALA A 262 -17.24 11.37 -1.75
N THR A 263 -18.04 10.43 -1.25
CA THR A 263 -17.53 9.18 -0.66
C THR A 263 -17.06 8.18 -1.70
N GLY A 264 -17.67 8.16 -2.88
CA GLY A 264 -17.30 7.24 -3.97
C GLY A 264 -16.10 7.71 -4.80
N ALA A 265 -15.82 9.02 -4.83
CA ALA A 265 -14.74 9.58 -5.64
C ALA A 265 -13.35 8.95 -5.39
N PRO A 266 -12.91 8.65 -4.15
CA PRO A 266 -11.60 8.05 -3.91
C PRO A 266 -11.36 6.70 -4.58
N ALA A 267 -12.41 5.93 -4.89
CA ALA A 267 -12.28 4.64 -5.58
C ALA A 267 -11.80 4.78 -7.05
N TRP A 268 -11.76 6.01 -7.58
CA TRP A 268 -11.32 6.31 -8.94
C TRP A 268 -9.83 6.68 -9.02
N THR A 269 -9.06 6.49 -7.95
CA THR A 269 -7.60 6.58 -7.95
C THR A 269 -6.99 5.44 -7.13
N GLY A 270 -5.70 5.15 -7.33
CA GLY A 270 -4.95 4.15 -6.56
C GLY A 270 -5.15 2.68 -7.01
N HIS A 271 -4.60 1.76 -6.22
CA HIS A 271 -4.44 0.32 -6.56
C HIS A 271 -5.73 -0.41 -6.94
N THR A 272 -6.90 0.04 -6.46
CA THR A 272 -8.15 -0.66 -6.73
C THR A 272 -8.51 -0.69 -8.21
N ARG A 273 -7.97 0.23 -9.02
CA ARG A 273 -8.22 0.30 -10.47
C ARG A 273 -7.46 -0.73 -11.30
N ALA A 274 -6.27 -1.11 -10.85
CA ALA A 274 -5.45 -2.10 -11.53
C ALA A 274 -5.99 -3.53 -11.34
N ALA A 275 -6.98 -3.73 -10.46
CA ALA A 275 -7.64 -5.01 -10.28
C ALA A 275 -8.62 -5.30 -11.42
N SER A 276 -8.34 -6.32 -12.23
CA SER A 276 -9.22 -6.74 -13.31
C SER A 276 -10.35 -7.65 -12.82
N PRO A 277 -11.64 -7.45 -13.21
CA PRO A 277 -12.16 -6.34 -14.01
C PRO A 277 -12.27 -5.03 -13.20
N GLU A 278 -11.75 -3.93 -13.74
CA GLU A 278 -11.67 -2.61 -13.08
C GLU A 278 -13.04 -2.13 -12.57
N VAL A 279 -14.09 -2.24 -13.40
CA VAL A 279 -15.46 -1.80 -13.06
C VAL A 279 -15.98 -2.49 -11.80
N LEU A 280 -15.68 -3.80 -11.65
CA LEU A 280 -16.09 -4.56 -10.48
C LEU A 280 -15.31 -4.09 -9.25
N ALA A 281 -13.99 -3.94 -9.36
CA ALA A 281 -13.14 -3.51 -8.25
C ALA A 281 -13.51 -2.11 -7.74
N VAL A 282 -13.65 -1.14 -8.66
CA VAL A 282 -14.10 0.22 -8.35
C VAL A 282 -15.50 0.21 -7.72
N GLY A 283 -16.44 -0.56 -8.28
CA GLY A 283 -17.80 -0.67 -7.75
C GLY A 283 -17.84 -1.24 -6.33
N VAL A 284 -17.03 -2.27 -6.07
CA VAL A 284 -16.92 -2.90 -4.74
C VAL A 284 -16.28 -1.93 -3.73
N ASP A 285 -15.28 -1.15 -4.14
CA ASP A 285 -14.64 -0.14 -3.30
C ASP A 285 -15.61 1.02 -2.96
N VAL A 286 -16.33 1.55 -3.95
CA VAL A 286 -17.40 2.54 -3.71
C VAL A 286 -18.40 2.00 -2.69
N LEU A 287 -18.86 0.75 -2.83
CA LEU A 287 -19.77 0.13 -1.86
C LEU A 287 -19.14 -0.01 -0.47
N HIS A 288 -17.86 -0.37 -0.38
CA HIS A 288 -17.13 -0.46 0.88
C HIS A 288 -17.02 0.90 1.58
N LEU A 289 -16.62 1.95 0.86
CA LEU A 289 -16.51 3.32 1.37
C LEU A 289 -17.86 3.88 1.82
N LEU A 290 -18.92 3.67 1.03
CA LEU A 290 -20.28 4.08 1.39
C LEU A 290 -20.77 3.38 2.64
N ALA A 291 -20.58 2.06 2.74
CA ALA A 291 -20.98 1.30 3.92
C ALA A 291 -20.20 1.72 5.17
N GLY A 292 -18.88 1.96 5.04
CA GLY A 292 -18.04 2.47 6.12
C GLY A 292 -18.49 3.85 6.60
N SER A 293 -18.81 4.75 5.67
CA SER A 293 -19.35 6.09 5.98
C SER A 293 -20.69 6.01 6.73
N VAL A 294 -21.64 5.20 6.25
CA VAL A 294 -22.94 5.02 6.91
C VAL A 294 -22.80 4.42 8.30
N TRP A 295 -21.91 3.43 8.48
CA TRP A 295 -21.68 2.82 9.79
C TRP A 295 -21.08 3.83 10.77
N PHE A 296 -19.97 4.47 10.39
CA PHE A 296 -19.27 5.41 11.25
C PHE A 296 -20.11 6.64 11.60
N GLY A 297 -20.65 7.33 10.60
CA GLY A 297 -21.51 8.49 10.83
C GLY A 297 -22.81 8.14 11.55
N GLY A 298 -23.31 6.92 11.36
CA GLY A 298 -24.46 6.39 12.08
C GLY A 298 -24.23 6.22 13.58
N LEU A 299 -23.09 5.64 13.97
CA LEU A 299 -22.70 5.49 15.38
C LEU A 299 -22.51 6.85 16.07
N VAL A 300 -21.81 7.77 15.40
CA VAL A 300 -21.64 9.15 15.90
C VAL A 300 -22.99 9.86 16.00
N GLY A 301 -23.85 9.70 14.98
CA GLY A 301 -25.21 10.25 14.95
C GLY A 301 -26.06 9.74 16.12
N LEU A 302 -26.01 8.44 16.42
CA LEU A 302 -26.68 7.84 17.57
C LEU A 302 -26.12 8.39 18.89
N ALA A 303 -24.79 8.46 19.03
CA ALA A 303 -24.15 8.98 20.24
C ALA A 303 -24.57 10.43 20.55
N LEU A 304 -24.74 11.26 19.51
CA LEU A 304 -25.20 12.65 19.64
C LEU A 304 -26.70 12.76 19.90
N SER A 305 -27.52 11.90 19.30
CA SER A 305 -28.98 12.09 19.22
C SER A 305 -29.75 11.31 20.27
N VAL A 306 -29.34 10.08 20.59
CA VAL A 306 -30.08 9.19 21.50
C VAL A 306 -30.25 9.78 22.91
N PRO A 307 -29.21 10.34 23.56
CA PRO A 307 -29.36 10.95 24.88
C PRO A 307 -30.33 12.14 24.90
N GLU A 308 -30.37 12.91 23.81
CA GLU A 308 -31.25 14.06 23.67
C GLU A 308 -32.71 13.65 23.45
N LEU A 309 -32.93 12.60 22.67
CA LEU A 309 -34.26 12.08 22.35
C LEU A 309 -34.85 11.21 23.47
N ALA A 310 -34.05 10.81 24.46
CA ALA A 310 -34.47 9.90 25.54
C ALA A 310 -35.69 10.40 26.35
N GLY A 311 -35.88 11.72 26.43
CA GLY A 311 -37.04 12.34 27.10
C GLY A 311 -38.26 12.54 26.20
N ARG A 312 -38.20 12.20 24.91
CA ARG A 312 -39.21 12.53 23.90
C ARG A 312 -39.98 11.31 23.43
N GLY A 313 -40.70 10.66 24.34
CA GLY A 313 -41.55 9.50 24.04
C GLY A 313 -40.76 8.34 23.43
N SER A 314 -41.23 7.80 22.31
CA SER A 314 -40.61 6.67 21.59
C SER A 314 -39.51 7.08 20.60
N ALA A 315 -39.23 8.39 20.42
CA ALA A 315 -38.35 8.89 19.37
C ALA A 315 -36.93 8.28 19.41
N ALA A 316 -36.34 8.14 20.60
CA ALA A 316 -35.02 7.52 20.75
C ALA A 316 -35.02 6.04 20.33
N ALA A 317 -36.07 5.30 20.70
CA ALA A 317 -36.21 3.89 20.36
C ALA A 317 -36.44 3.69 18.86
N GLU A 318 -37.23 4.57 18.23
CA GLU A 318 -37.51 4.54 16.79
C GLU A 318 -36.25 4.78 15.96
N VAL A 319 -35.46 5.82 16.30
CA VAL A 319 -34.17 6.10 15.64
C VAL A 319 -33.22 4.92 15.79
N LEU A 320 -33.11 4.37 17.00
CA LEU A 320 -32.24 3.25 17.29
C LEU A 320 -32.65 1.98 16.54
N ALA A 321 -33.96 1.67 16.48
CA ALA A 321 -34.47 0.51 15.76
C ALA A 321 -34.27 0.62 14.24
N ARG A 322 -34.55 1.80 13.66
CA ARG A 322 -34.34 2.05 12.23
C ARG A 322 -32.87 1.91 11.84
N PHE A 323 -31.96 2.54 12.59
CA PHE A 323 -30.53 2.41 12.33
C PHE A 323 -30.05 0.96 12.51
N SER A 324 -30.48 0.29 13.58
CA SER A 324 -30.11 -1.12 13.84
C SER A 324 -30.61 -2.07 12.74
N GLY A 325 -31.74 -1.76 12.10
CA GLY A 325 -32.22 -2.47 10.91
C GLY A 325 -31.26 -2.35 9.72
N PHE A 326 -30.82 -1.13 9.42
CA PHE A 326 -29.85 -0.85 8.34
C PHE A 326 -28.44 -1.37 8.66
N ALA A 327 -28.01 -1.33 9.92
CA ALA A 327 -26.67 -1.70 10.34
C ALA A 327 -26.29 -3.14 9.97
N ALA A 328 -27.25 -4.07 9.96
CA ALA A 328 -27.00 -5.46 9.56
C ALA A 328 -26.68 -5.58 8.05
N ALA A 329 -27.41 -4.83 7.20
CA ALA A 329 -27.15 -4.79 5.76
C ALA A 329 -25.82 -4.09 5.46
N VAL A 330 -25.54 -2.98 6.14
CA VAL A 330 -24.26 -2.25 6.03
C VAL A 330 -23.08 -3.14 6.41
N LEU A 331 -23.18 -3.89 7.51
CA LEU A 331 -22.14 -4.84 7.91
C LEU A 331 -21.96 -5.96 6.88
N ALA A 332 -23.04 -6.50 6.31
CA ALA A 332 -22.96 -7.51 5.27
C ALA A 332 -22.22 -6.98 4.03
N VAL A 333 -22.55 -5.75 3.59
CA VAL A 333 -21.84 -5.09 2.48
C VAL A 333 -20.35 -4.95 2.81
N LEU A 334 -19.99 -4.46 4.01
CA LEU A 334 -18.59 -4.29 4.42
C LEU A 334 -17.79 -5.59 4.42
N VAL A 335 -18.37 -6.68 4.94
CA VAL A 335 -17.69 -7.98 4.99
C VAL A 335 -17.50 -8.53 3.58
N VAL A 336 -18.55 -8.51 2.75
CA VAL A 336 -18.47 -9.02 1.37
C VAL A 336 -17.51 -8.18 0.54
N SER A 337 -17.68 -6.86 0.52
CA SER A 337 -16.81 -5.97 -0.27
C SER A 337 -15.37 -5.99 0.23
N GLY A 338 -15.16 -5.97 1.54
CA GLY A 338 -13.82 -6.02 2.13
C GLY A 338 -13.09 -7.33 1.83
N SER A 339 -13.80 -8.47 1.87
CA SER A 339 -13.22 -9.77 1.53
C SER A 339 -12.85 -9.87 0.05
N LEU A 340 -13.72 -9.35 -0.84
CA LEU A 340 -13.45 -9.31 -2.27
C LEU A 340 -12.25 -8.43 -2.59
N LEU A 341 -12.16 -7.23 -2.01
CA LEU A 341 -11.02 -6.33 -2.20
C LEU A 341 -9.73 -6.94 -1.65
N ALA A 342 -9.77 -7.51 -0.42
CA ALA A 342 -8.62 -8.16 0.18
C ALA A 342 -8.07 -9.28 -0.70
N TRP A 343 -8.94 -10.16 -1.20
CA TRP A 343 -8.51 -11.24 -2.09
C TRP A 343 -7.99 -10.72 -3.43
N ARG A 344 -8.65 -9.73 -4.04
CA ARG A 344 -8.24 -9.20 -5.35
C ARG A 344 -6.92 -8.45 -5.31
N ILE A 345 -6.64 -7.75 -4.21
CA ILE A 345 -5.41 -6.96 -4.06
C ILE A 345 -4.25 -7.86 -3.61
N VAL A 346 -4.46 -8.76 -2.65
CA VAL A 346 -3.37 -9.59 -2.10
C VAL A 346 -3.12 -10.85 -2.94
N GLY A 347 -4.18 -11.43 -3.50
CA GLY A 347 -4.15 -12.58 -4.44
C GLY A 347 -3.64 -13.92 -3.89
N SER A 348 -3.02 -13.96 -2.70
CA SER A 348 -2.46 -15.18 -2.13
C SER A 348 -2.37 -15.14 -0.61
N TRP A 349 -2.27 -16.31 0.02
CA TRP A 349 -2.02 -16.43 1.45
C TRP A 349 -0.61 -15.95 1.83
N ASP A 350 0.37 -16.23 0.99
CA ASP A 350 1.74 -15.77 1.19
C ASP A 350 1.84 -14.24 1.14
N GLY A 351 1.16 -13.59 0.18
CA GLY A 351 1.04 -12.14 0.14
C GLY A 351 0.40 -11.54 1.41
N LEU A 352 -0.51 -12.28 2.06
CA LEU A 352 -1.19 -11.81 3.27
C LEU A 352 -0.30 -11.88 4.53
N THR A 353 0.56 -12.89 4.64
CA THR A 353 1.41 -13.10 5.82
C THR A 353 2.87 -12.70 5.64
N GLY A 354 3.35 -12.68 4.40
CA GLY A 354 4.74 -12.43 4.02
C GLY A 354 5.07 -10.98 3.65
N THR A 355 4.06 -10.11 3.50
CA THR A 355 4.27 -8.69 3.11
C THR A 355 3.86 -7.72 4.21
N GLY A 356 4.51 -6.55 4.24
CA GLY A 356 4.13 -5.46 5.16
C GLY A 356 2.70 -4.96 4.95
N TYR A 357 2.21 -4.98 3.70
CA TYR A 357 0.83 -4.67 3.37
C TYR A 357 -0.14 -5.69 3.97
N GLY A 358 0.12 -6.99 3.76
CA GLY A 358 -0.70 -8.07 4.28
C GLY A 358 -0.83 -8.05 5.79
N LEU A 359 0.28 -7.80 6.50
CA LEU A 359 0.28 -7.67 7.96
C LEU A 359 -0.58 -6.48 8.44
N LEU A 360 -0.48 -5.31 7.81
CA LEU A 360 -1.34 -4.17 8.14
C LEU A 360 -2.82 -4.46 7.84
N LEU A 361 -3.11 -5.19 6.77
CA LEU A 361 -4.46 -5.63 6.46
C LEU A 361 -5.01 -6.58 7.54
N LEU A 362 -4.20 -7.52 8.03
CA LEU A 362 -4.57 -8.39 9.16
C LEU A 362 -4.85 -7.58 10.44
N VAL A 363 -4.04 -6.55 10.73
CA VAL A 363 -4.32 -5.61 11.84
C VAL A 363 -5.66 -4.92 11.64
N LYS A 364 -5.94 -4.40 10.43
CA LYS A 364 -7.23 -3.76 10.09
C LYS A 364 -8.41 -4.72 10.31
N ILE A 365 -8.27 -5.97 9.87
CA ILE A 365 -9.29 -7.02 10.06
C ILE A 365 -9.50 -7.29 11.56
N GLY A 366 -8.42 -7.45 12.34
CA GLY A 366 -8.50 -7.66 13.79
C GLY A 366 -9.25 -6.54 14.51
N VAL A 367 -8.93 -5.27 14.19
CA VAL A 367 -9.63 -4.10 14.77
C VAL A 367 -11.10 -4.05 14.32
N ALA A 368 -11.40 -4.39 13.06
CA ALA A 368 -12.78 -4.47 12.58
C ALA A 368 -13.59 -5.57 13.29
N VAL A 369 -12.99 -6.73 13.58
CA VAL A 369 -13.62 -7.81 14.36
C VAL A 369 -13.97 -7.32 15.76
N ILE A 370 -13.09 -6.54 16.42
CA ILE A 370 -13.40 -5.92 17.72
C ILE A 370 -14.64 -5.02 17.62
N ALA A 371 -14.74 -4.18 16.58
CA ALA A 371 -15.92 -3.34 16.36
C ALA A 371 -17.19 -4.19 16.17
N VAL A 372 -17.13 -5.28 15.40
CA VAL A 372 -18.26 -6.20 15.19
C VAL A 372 -18.69 -6.89 16.49
N VAL A 373 -17.74 -7.29 17.35
CA VAL A 373 -18.05 -7.88 18.66
C VAL A 373 -18.77 -6.88 19.56
N ILE A 374 -18.32 -5.62 19.59
CA ILE A 374 -19.00 -4.54 20.31
C ILE A 374 -20.41 -4.31 19.75
N ALA A 375 -20.56 -4.24 18.43
CA ALA A 375 -21.85 -4.08 17.75
C ALA A 375 -22.82 -5.23 18.07
N ALA A 376 -22.32 -6.47 18.08
CA ALA A 376 -23.10 -7.66 18.42
C ALA A 376 -23.54 -7.63 19.89
N TRP A 377 -22.64 -7.28 20.81
CA TRP A 377 -22.99 -7.08 22.22
C TRP A 377 -24.06 -6.01 22.39
N ASN A 378 -23.93 -4.89 21.66
CA ASN A 378 -24.91 -3.81 21.68
C ASN A 378 -26.28 -4.27 21.22
N ARG A 379 -26.33 -5.02 20.12
CA ARG A 379 -27.58 -5.52 19.53
C ARG A 379 -28.26 -6.59 20.39
N PHE A 380 -27.51 -7.57 20.89
CA PHE A 380 -28.10 -8.77 21.52
C PHE A 380 -28.15 -8.71 23.04
N ARG A 381 -27.34 -7.87 23.68
CA ARG A 381 -27.26 -7.79 25.14
C ARG A 381 -27.71 -6.42 25.66
N LEU A 382 -27.21 -5.34 25.09
CA LEU A 382 -27.52 -3.99 25.58
C LEU A 382 -28.93 -3.54 25.17
N LEU A 383 -29.28 -3.66 23.90
CA LEU A 383 -30.56 -3.18 23.37
C LEU A 383 -31.78 -3.86 24.03
N PRO A 384 -31.82 -5.19 24.24
CA PRO A 384 -32.93 -5.83 24.95
C PRO A 384 -33.03 -5.41 26.42
N ARG A 385 -31.90 -5.16 27.10
CA ARG A 385 -31.88 -4.66 28.49
C ARG A 385 -32.47 -3.27 28.58
N VAL A 386 -32.10 -2.38 27.65
CA VAL A 386 -32.64 -1.01 27.59
C VAL A 386 -34.13 -1.03 27.25
N HIS A 387 -34.59 -1.90 26.35
CA HIS A 387 -36.03 -2.06 26.05
C HIS A 387 -36.84 -2.57 27.26
N ARG A 388 -36.29 -3.51 28.04
CA ARG A 388 -36.94 -4.02 29.26
C ARG A 388 -36.97 -2.97 30.37
N ALA A 389 -35.92 -2.16 30.51
CA ALA A 389 -35.85 -1.05 31.45
C ALA A 389 -36.68 0.18 31.03
N ALA A 390 -37.16 0.23 29.78
CA ALA A 390 -37.88 1.38 29.23
C ALA A 390 -39.28 1.60 29.80
N ARG A 391 -39.71 0.89 30.84
CA ARG A 391 -41.02 1.08 31.49
C ARG A 391 -41.01 2.05 32.68
N GLU A 392 -39.86 2.60 33.11
CA GLU A 392 -39.76 3.46 34.31
C GLU A 392 -38.55 4.46 34.27
N PRO A 393 -38.21 5.27 35.33
CA PRO A 393 -37.35 6.48 35.28
C PRO A 393 -35.96 6.37 34.61
N ASP A 394 -35.46 5.15 34.42
CA ASP A 394 -34.11 4.85 33.93
C ASP A 394 -33.89 4.99 32.41
N ARG A 395 -34.90 5.45 31.65
CA ARG A 395 -34.78 5.66 30.18
C ARG A 395 -33.57 6.52 29.79
N ARG A 396 -33.28 7.57 30.56
CA ARG A 396 -32.13 8.46 30.31
C ARG A 396 -30.79 7.77 30.57
N SER A 397 -30.73 6.95 31.61
CA SER A 397 -29.54 6.15 31.97
C SER A 397 -29.23 5.13 30.87
N GLY A 398 -30.24 4.40 30.39
CA GLY A 398 -30.10 3.47 29.27
C GLY A 398 -29.66 4.14 27.96
N ALA A 399 -30.23 5.30 27.64
CA ALA A 399 -29.86 6.09 26.46
C ALA A 399 -28.39 6.56 26.51
N ARG A 400 -27.89 6.97 27.68
CA ARG A 400 -26.48 7.33 27.88
C ARG A 400 -25.55 6.14 27.70
N LEU A 401 -25.94 4.95 28.16
CA LEU A 401 -25.17 3.74 27.99
C LEU A 401 -25.05 3.34 26.52
N VAL A 402 -26.15 3.41 25.76
CA VAL A 402 -26.16 3.20 24.30
C VAL A 402 -25.25 4.21 23.61
N ALA A 403 -25.34 5.49 23.97
CA ALA A 403 -24.50 6.53 23.38
C ALA A 403 -23.01 6.35 23.67
N ARG A 404 -22.65 5.96 24.91
CA ARG A 404 -21.26 5.66 25.27
C ARG A 404 -20.72 4.46 24.50
N SER A 405 -21.53 3.43 24.33
CA SER A 405 -21.09 2.26 23.57
C SER A 405 -20.98 2.56 22.07
N ALA A 406 -21.90 3.33 21.49
CA ALA A 406 -21.79 3.80 20.11
C ALA A 406 -20.56 4.70 19.90
N ALA A 407 -20.22 5.55 20.88
CA ALA A 407 -19.00 6.36 20.85
C ALA A 407 -17.73 5.49 20.93
N ALA A 408 -17.72 4.45 21.77
CA ALA A 408 -16.61 3.50 21.85
C ALA A 408 -16.42 2.74 20.53
N GLU A 409 -17.51 2.26 19.93
CA GLU A 409 -17.49 1.59 18.62
C GLU A 409 -16.98 2.54 17.53
N ALA A 410 -17.44 3.80 17.52
CA ALA A 410 -16.94 4.82 16.59
C ALA A 410 -15.43 5.09 16.77
N ALA A 411 -14.91 5.09 18.00
CA ALA A 411 -13.48 5.23 18.26
C ALA A 411 -12.66 4.07 17.69
N VAL A 412 -13.19 2.84 17.76
CA VAL A 412 -12.57 1.67 17.11
C VAL A 412 -12.55 1.84 15.59
N LEU A 413 -13.62 2.37 14.98
CA LEU A 413 -13.64 2.64 13.54
C LEU A 413 -12.64 3.74 13.12
N VAL A 414 -12.38 4.74 13.97
CA VAL A 414 -11.29 5.72 13.72
C VAL A 414 -9.94 5.01 13.63
N ALA A 415 -9.69 4.00 14.46
CA ALA A 415 -8.48 3.18 14.38
C ALA A 415 -8.43 2.32 13.09
N VAL A 416 -9.56 1.76 12.64
CA VAL A 416 -9.65 1.07 11.34
C VAL A 416 -9.25 2.01 10.18
N VAL A 417 -9.75 3.25 10.20
CA VAL A 417 -9.41 4.25 9.19
C VAL A 417 -7.94 4.68 9.31
N LEU A 418 -7.38 4.73 10.52
CA LEU A 418 -5.95 5.02 10.74
C LEU A 418 -5.06 3.99 10.07
N VAL A 419 -5.31 2.70 10.34
CA VAL A 419 -4.58 1.61 9.67
C VAL A 419 -4.75 1.68 8.16
N THR A 420 -5.95 2.07 7.68
CA THR A 420 -6.20 2.28 6.24
C THR A 420 -5.36 3.41 5.65
N GLY A 421 -5.15 4.52 6.38
CA GLY A 421 -4.31 5.63 5.92
C GLY A 421 -2.87 5.21 5.63
N PHE A 422 -2.31 4.30 6.44
CA PHE A 422 -0.98 3.72 6.18
C PHE A 422 -1.00 2.64 5.09
N LEU A 423 -2.07 1.84 5.01
CA LEU A 423 -2.23 0.82 3.96
C LEU A 423 -2.26 1.42 2.55
N VAL A 424 -2.91 2.59 2.38
CA VAL A 424 -3.05 3.24 1.06
C VAL A 424 -1.71 3.70 0.49
N ASP A 425 -0.72 3.97 1.36
CA ASP A 425 0.60 4.46 0.97
C ASP A 425 1.68 3.34 0.98
N ARG A 426 1.26 2.08 1.05
CA ARG A 426 2.14 0.90 1.03
C ARG A 426 1.82 0.06 -0.20
N SER A 427 2.86 -0.32 -0.94
CA SER A 427 2.72 -1.29 -2.02
C SER A 427 2.27 -2.66 -1.47
N PRO A 428 1.28 -3.32 -2.09
CA PRO A 428 0.91 -4.71 -1.82
C PRO A 428 2.02 -5.72 -2.12
N GLU A 429 3.00 -5.34 -2.95
CA GLU A 429 4.06 -6.20 -3.43
C GLU A 429 5.36 -5.94 -2.66
N GLY A 430 6.13 -6.99 -2.37
CA GLY A 430 7.44 -6.86 -1.72
C GLY A 430 8.45 -6.21 -2.66
N SER A 431 9.30 -5.32 -2.16
CA SER A 431 10.31 -4.64 -2.97
C SER A 431 11.36 -5.63 -3.48
N VAL A 432 11.44 -5.80 -4.79
CA VAL A 432 12.55 -6.50 -5.46
C VAL A 432 13.51 -5.43 -5.96
N ALA A 433 14.45 -5.02 -5.11
CA ALA A 433 15.50 -4.09 -5.49
C ALA A 433 16.59 -4.81 -6.31
N LEU A 434 16.56 -4.64 -7.63
CA LEU A 434 17.70 -4.90 -8.51
C LEU A 434 18.53 -3.62 -8.62
N ALA A 435 19.67 -3.54 -7.93
CA ALA A 435 20.73 -2.56 -8.25
C ALA A 435 22.11 -3.04 -7.74
N ALA A 436 23.12 -2.94 -8.61
CA ALA A 436 24.49 -3.44 -8.43
C ALA A 436 25.53 -2.34 -8.18
N SER A 437 26.73 -2.73 -7.74
CA SER A 437 28.01 -1.98 -7.77
C SER A 437 29.18 -2.83 -7.24
N ALA A 438 29.99 -3.44 -8.13
CA ALA A 438 31.20 -4.17 -7.75
C ALA A 438 32.20 -3.26 -7.02
N GLY A 439 32.40 -3.49 -5.72
CA GLY A 439 33.46 -2.86 -4.93
C GLY A 439 34.85 -3.50 -5.15
N THR A 440 35.88 -2.87 -4.59
CA THR A 440 37.32 -3.20 -4.74
C THR A 440 37.89 -4.05 -3.59
N GLY A 441 37.04 -4.81 -2.87
CA GLY A 441 37.48 -5.75 -1.84
C GLY A 441 38.13 -7.01 -2.41
N GLY A 442 39.03 -7.64 -1.63
CA GLY A 442 39.59 -8.95 -1.97
C GLY A 442 38.51 -10.04 -2.09
N SER A 443 38.81 -11.15 -2.76
CA SER A 443 37.90 -12.28 -2.90
C SER A 443 38.03 -13.24 -1.72
N GLY A 444 36.93 -13.53 -1.02
CA GLY A 444 36.87 -14.57 0.02
C GLY A 444 36.28 -15.85 -0.53
N VAL A 445 36.82 -17.01 -0.13
CA VAL A 445 36.27 -18.33 -0.46
C VAL A 445 36.14 -19.14 0.80
N GLU A 446 34.91 -19.53 1.13
CA GLU A 446 34.59 -20.43 2.23
C GLU A 446 34.15 -21.78 1.68
N THR A 447 34.62 -22.87 2.28
CA THR A 447 34.28 -24.23 1.87
C THR A 447 33.57 -24.95 3.01
N VAL A 448 32.34 -25.38 2.78
CA VAL A 448 31.53 -26.10 3.75
C VAL A 448 31.19 -27.48 3.22
N ARG A 449 31.33 -28.51 4.06
CA ARG A 449 30.95 -29.89 3.72
C ARG A 449 29.54 -30.19 4.22
N LEU A 450 28.73 -30.77 3.35
CA LEU A 450 27.36 -31.22 3.60
C LEU A 450 27.26 -32.67 3.16
N ASP A 451 27.32 -33.60 4.11
CA ASP A 451 27.20 -35.04 3.86
C ASP A 451 28.16 -35.49 2.73
N ASP A 452 27.63 -35.89 1.56
CA ASP A 452 28.38 -36.36 0.39
C ASP A 452 28.75 -35.25 -0.62
N VAL A 453 28.59 -33.97 -0.27
CA VAL A 453 28.81 -32.84 -1.18
C VAL A 453 29.63 -31.73 -0.52
N VAL A 454 30.52 -31.11 -1.31
CA VAL A 454 31.35 -29.97 -0.92
C VAL A 454 30.79 -28.70 -1.56
N VAL A 455 30.41 -27.72 -0.75
CA VAL A 455 29.96 -26.42 -1.22
C VAL A 455 31.09 -25.41 -1.05
N ARG A 456 31.54 -24.80 -2.15
CA ARG A 456 32.46 -23.65 -2.12
C ARG A 456 31.66 -22.39 -2.41
N ALA A 457 31.58 -21.51 -1.42
CA ALA A 457 30.97 -20.20 -1.56
C ALA A 457 32.07 -19.15 -1.70
N ALA A 458 32.05 -18.38 -2.77
CA ALA A 458 32.97 -17.29 -3.00
C ALA A 458 32.23 -15.96 -3.07
N LEU A 459 32.78 -14.93 -2.43
CA LEU A 459 32.24 -13.58 -2.42
C LEU A 459 33.30 -12.61 -2.95
N SER A 460 33.02 -11.94 -4.08
CA SER A 460 33.97 -11.06 -4.75
C SER A 460 33.31 -9.78 -5.31
N PRO A 461 33.72 -8.57 -4.90
CA PRO A 461 34.61 -8.32 -3.76
C PRO A 461 34.05 -8.89 -2.44
N GLN A 462 34.81 -8.78 -1.35
CA GLN A 462 34.33 -8.98 0.02
C GLN A 462 34.28 -7.61 0.72
N ALA A 463 33.47 -6.70 0.18
CA ALA A 463 33.41 -5.29 0.59
C ALA A 463 31.97 -4.81 0.78
N VAL A 464 31.81 -3.69 1.51
CA VAL A 464 30.55 -2.95 1.55
C VAL A 464 30.22 -2.46 0.13
N GLY A 465 28.97 -2.58 -0.29
CA GLY A 465 28.55 -2.37 -1.68
C GLY A 465 28.17 -3.68 -2.35
N ALA A 466 28.20 -3.77 -3.68
CA ALA A 466 27.89 -5.02 -4.35
C ALA A 466 29.08 -5.97 -4.47
N ASN A 467 28.71 -7.23 -4.33
CA ASN A 467 29.56 -8.39 -4.31
C ASN A 467 28.93 -9.42 -5.27
N THR A 468 29.77 -10.19 -5.94
CA THR A 468 29.35 -11.35 -6.70
C THR A 468 29.51 -12.57 -5.81
N LEU A 469 28.40 -13.23 -5.55
CA LEU A 469 28.38 -14.53 -4.92
C LEU A 469 28.51 -15.62 -5.99
N THR A 470 29.48 -16.51 -5.85
CA THR A 470 29.58 -17.76 -6.63
C THR A 470 29.45 -18.96 -5.70
N ILE A 471 28.54 -19.88 -6.02
CA ILE A 471 28.36 -21.15 -5.32
C ILE A 471 28.78 -22.29 -6.25
N GLU A 472 29.74 -23.09 -5.83
CA GLU A 472 30.11 -24.33 -6.48
C GLU A 472 29.72 -25.53 -5.61
N VAL A 473 28.92 -26.42 -6.17
CA VAL A 473 28.46 -27.65 -5.53
C VAL A 473 29.22 -28.81 -6.17
N GLN A 474 30.12 -29.41 -5.41
CA GLN A 474 31.06 -30.43 -5.88
C GLN A 474 30.87 -31.76 -5.16
N ASP A 475 31.14 -32.86 -5.84
CA ASP A 475 31.30 -34.17 -5.19
C ASP A 475 32.60 -34.24 -4.36
N PRO A 476 32.82 -35.29 -3.54
CA PRO A 476 34.03 -35.41 -2.72
C PRO A 476 35.31 -35.60 -3.54
N SER A 477 35.21 -35.95 -4.83
CA SER A 477 36.32 -36.03 -5.78
C SER A 477 36.64 -34.71 -6.50
N GLY A 478 35.85 -33.65 -6.26
CA GLY A 478 36.03 -32.30 -6.83
C GLY A 478 35.35 -32.09 -8.18
N GLY A 479 34.56 -33.04 -8.67
CA GLY A 479 33.70 -32.89 -9.85
C GLY A 479 32.38 -32.19 -9.50
N PRO A 480 31.58 -31.73 -10.48
CA PRO A 480 30.26 -31.16 -10.19
C PRO A 480 29.36 -32.23 -9.57
N ALA A 481 28.70 -31.90 -8.46
CA ALA A 481 27.75 -32.82 -7.83
C ALA A 481 26.57 -33.13 -8.77
N GLY A 482 25.88 -34.26 -8.52
CA GLY A 482 24.71 -34.69 -9.28
C GLY A 482 23.55 -33.67 -9.30
N THR A 483 22.44 -34.01 -9.95
CA THR A 483 21.30 -33.07 -10.15
C THR A 483 20.72 -32.56 -8.82
N VAL A 484 21.03 -31.32 -8.48
CA VAL A 484 20.40 -30.59 -7.37
C VAL A 484 19.00 -30.17 -7.79
N GLN A 485 17.96 -30.61 -7.07
CA GLN A 485 16.57 -30.27 -7.38
C GLN A 485 16.24 -28.82 -7.02
N SER A 486 16.78 -28.31 -5.91
CA SER A 486 16.70 -26.90 -5.54
C SER A 486 17.90 -26.48 -4.71
N LEU A 487 18.48 -25.33 -5.06
CA LEU A 487 19.53 -24.66 -4.29
C LEU A 487 19.00 -23.28 -3.91
N SER A 488 19.03 -22.96 -2.62
CA SER A 488 18.69 -21.63 -2.12
C SER A 488 19.76 -21.12 -1.19
N VAL A 489 20.10 -19.84 -1.31
CA VAL A 489 21.05 -19.18 -0.42
C VAL A 489 20.33 -18.05 0.30
N ARG A 490 20.51 -17.97 1.62
CA ARG A 490 20.12 -16.80 2.43
C ARG A 490 21.36 -16.11 2.97
N VAL A 491 21.37 -14.78 2.96
CA VAL A 491 22.50 -13.97 3.46
C VAL A 491 22.02 -13.10 4.61
N SER A 492 22.72 -13.11 5.74
CA SER A 492 22.35 -12.39 6.96
C SER A 492 23.57 -11.97 7.78
N SER A 493 23.40 -11.10 8.75
CA SER A 493 24.39 -10.69 9.75
C SER A 493 23.69 -10.60 11.12
N ASP A 494 24.42 -10.28 12.19
CA ASP A 494 23.80 -10.06 13.51
C ASP A 494 22.84 -8.86 13.53
N ALA A 495 23.00 -7.91 12.59
CA ALA A 495 22.22 -6.67 12.54
C ALA A 495 21.19 -6.63 11.40
N LEU A 496 21.38 -7.40 10.33
CA LEU A 496 20.56 -7.32 9.11
C LEU A 496 20.44 -8.68 8.40
N ASP A 497 19.21 -9.06 8.02
CA ASP A 497 18.93 -10.25 7.20
C ASP A 497 18.52 -9.80 5.79
N LEU A 498 19.28 -10.22 4.77
CA LEU A 498 19.00 -9.92 3.36
C LEU A 498 18.05 -10.95 2.73
N GLY A 499 17.70 -12.02 3.45
CA GLY A 499 16.80 -13.03 2.95
C GLY A 499 17.41 -13.87 1.83
N ALA A 500 16.54 -14.48 1.02
CA ALA A 500 16.95 -15.37 -0.05
C ALA A 500 17.56 -14.59 -1.23
N VAL A 501 18.72 -15.01 -1.69
CA VAL A 501 19.42 -14.43 -2.83
C VAL A 501 19.12 -15.26 -4.08
N PRO A 502 18.53 -14.68 -5.13
CA PRO A 502 18.22 -15.39 -6.36
C PRO A 502 19.50 -15.76 -7.11
N LEU A 503 19.69 -17.05 -7.37
CA LEU A 503 20.86 -17.59 -8.05
C LEU A 503 20.59 -17.82 -9.53
N THR A 504 21.56 -17.48 -10.36
CA THR A 504 21.60 -17.78 -11.79
C THR A 504 22.50 -19.00 -12.02
N PHE A 505 22.03 -19.98 -12.78
CA PHE A 505 22.86 -21.12 -13.20
C PHE A 505 23.94 -20.64 -14.18
N ALA A 506 25.20 -20.90 -13.87
CA ALA A 506 26.34 -20.50 -14.70
C ALA A 506 26.95 -21.68 -15.46
N ALA A 507 27.14 -22.82 -14.79
CA ALA A 507 27.66 -24.07 -15.37
C ALA A 507 27.27 -25.26 -14.49
N ALA A 508 27.58 -26.49 -14.91
CA ALA A 508 27.33 -27.69 -14.11
C ALA A 508 27.91 -27.54 -12.69
N GLY A 509 27.05 -27.59 -11.67
CA GLY A 509 27.41 -27.38 -10.27
C GLY A 509 27.80 -25.95 -9.87
N ARG A 510 27.79 -24.96 -10.79
CA ARG A 510 28.18 -23.57 -10.51
C ARG A 510 27.02 -22.60 -10.70
N TYR A 511 26.77 -21.79 -9.69
CA TYR A 511 25.71 -20.78 -9.64
C TYR A 511 26.28 -19.44 -9.22
N THR A 512 25.70 -18.33 -9.70
CA THR A 512 26.15 -16.98 -9.39
C THR A 512 25.00 -16.06 -9.02
N ALA A 513 25.21 -15.11 -8.12
CA ALA A 513 24.28 -14.04 -7.81
C ALA A 513 25.01 -12.73 -7.53
N SER A 514 24.32 -11.61 -7.78
CA SER A 514 24.74 -10.30 -7.28
C SER A 514 24.11 -10.05 -5.93
N VAL A 515 24.91 -9.67 -4.93
CA VAL A 515 24.44 -9.35 -3.57
C VAL A 515 25.04 -8.02 -3.11
N VAL A 516 24.22 -7.14 -2.55
CA VAL A 516 24.67 -5.86 -1.99
C VAL A 516 24.75 -5.98 -0.48
N LEU A 517 25.95 -5.79 0.07
CA LEU A 517 26.20 -5.83 1.51
C LEU A 517 26.25 -4.38 2.03
N PRO A 518 25.25 -3.93 2.81
CA PRO A 518 25.08 -2.53 3.17
C PRO A 518 25.98 -2.08 4.34
N ALA A 519 26.66 -3.01 5.01
CA ALA A 519 27.50 -2.71 6.16
C ALA A 519 28.69 -3.68 6.26
N ALA A 520 29.77 -3.19 6.87
CA ALA A 520 30.90 -3.99 7.27
C ALA A 520 30.53 -4.89 8.45
N GLY A 521 31.26 -6.00 8.61
CA GLY A 521 31.03 -6.98 9.67
C GLY A 521 30.96 -8.41 9.14
N THR A 522 30.58 -9.34 10.02
CA THR A 522 30.47 -10.76 9.68
C THR A 522 29.10 -11.06 9.07
N TRP A 523 29.11 -11.59 7.86
CA TRP A 523 27.95 -12.03 7.12
C TRP A 523 27.89 -13.56 7.07
N ARG A 524 26.77 -14.12 7.50
CA ARG A 524 26.45 -15.54 7.44
C ARG A 524 25.64 -15.85 6.19
N MET A 525 26.13 -16.81 5.43
CA MET A 525 25.51 -17.31 4.22
C MET A 525 25.02 -18.72 4.45
N GLN A 526 23.71 -18.88 4.57
CA GLN A 526 23.07 -20.16 4.75
C GLN A 526 22.74 -20.76 3.37
N VAL A 527 23.42 -21.83 3.02
CA VAL A 527 23.20 -22.59 1.79
C VAL A 527 22.32 -23.78 2.11
N SER A 528 21.17 -23.88 1.45
CA SER A 528 20.26 -25.03 1.58
C SER A 528 20.21 -25.77 0.25
N LEU A 529 20.55 -27.06 0.30
CA LEU A 529 20.54 -27.97 -0.85
C LEU A 529 19.43 -29.00 -0.67
N ARG A 530 18.73 -29.28 -1.77
CA ARG A 530 17.74 -30.36 -1.83
C ARG A 530 18.03 -31.29 -3.00
N PHE A 531 18.24 -32.57 -2.69
CA PHE A 531 18.54 -33.61 -3.68
C PHE A 531 17.31 -34.46 -4.03
N GLY A 532 16.27 -34.47 -3.17
CA GLY A 532 15.04 -35.25 -3.35
C GLY A 532 13.84 -34.68 -2.58
N GLU A 533 12.72 -35.41 -2.53
CA GLU A 533 11.47 -34.95 -1.88
C GLU A 533 11.59 -34.83 -0.34
N PHE A 534 12.51 -35.57 0.28
CA PHE A 534 12.63 -35.69 1.74
C PHE A 534 14.00 -35.31 2.32
N GLU A 535 14.97 -34.94 1.48
CA GLU A 535 16.37 -34.73 1.90
C GLU A 535 16.81 -33.29 1.61
N SER A 536 16.98 -32.53 2.69
CA SER A 536 17.45 -31.13 2.66
C SER A 536 18.60 -30.95 3.65
N SER A 537 19.77 -30.55 3.17
CA SER A 537 20.95 -30.26 4.00
C SER A 537 21.24 -28.77 4.00
N VAL A 538 21.63 -28.23 5.15
CA VAL A 538 21.85 -26.79 5.35
C VAL A 538 23.24 -26.54 5.92
N ALA A 539 24.01 -25.69 5.24
CA ALA A 539 25.33 -25.22 5.65
C ALA A 539 25.32 -23.72 5.90
N THR A 540 26.24 -23.24 6.73
CA THR A 540 26.50 -21.80 6.89
C THR A 540 27.98 -21.51 6.63
N ALA A 541 28.25 -20.59 5.70
CA ALA A 541 29.57 -19.99 5.49
C ALA A 541 29.60 -18.58 6.10
N GLU A 542 30.74 -18.15 6.64
CA GLU A 542 30.88 -16.80 7.22
C GLU A 542 31.92 -15.98 6.47
N PHE A 543 31.55 -14.76 6.06
CA PHE A 543 32.43 -13.82 5.37
C PHE A 543 32.59 -12.55 6.22
N THR A 544 33.83 -12.12 6.47
CA THR A 544 34.11 -10.85 7.14
C THR A 544 34.28 -9.74 6.11
N VAL A 545 33.35 -8.79 6.08
CA VAL A 545 33.38 -7.64 5.17
C VAL A 545 34.05 -6.46 5.86
N ALA A 546 35.13 -5.93 5.28
CA ALA A 546 35.82 -4.76 5.81
C ALA A 546 35.02 -3.48 5.59
N ALA A 547 35.15 -2.52 6.51
CA ALA A 547 34.72 -1.14 6.23
C ALA A 547 35.66 -0.57 5.17
N GLY A 548 35.09 -0.22 4.02
CA GLY A 548 35.82 0.32 2.87
C GLY A 548 36.44 1.68 3.15
#